data_AF-A0A2H0QQS3-F1
#
_entry.id   AF-A0A2H0QQS3-F1
#
_cell.length_a   1.000
_cell.length_b   1.000
_cell.length_c   1.000
_cell.angle_alpha   90.00
_cell.angle_beta   90.00
_cell.angle_gamma   90.00
#
_symmetry.space_group_name_H-M   'P 1'
#
loop_
_entity.id
_entity.type
_entity.pdbx_description
1 polymer ?
#
loop_
_entity_poly.entity_id
_entity_poly.type
_entity_poly.pdbx_seq_one_letter_code
_entity_poly.pdbx_strand_id
1 'polypeptide(L)' 'MSKKSNVEVAIDAKGIERALRKFKRLCESYGVIREYRDRKEYKKPSVKKKEKLASASKRKNKPEKTFKAFKD' A
#
# COMPACT_ATOMS: atom_id res chain seq x y z
N MET A 1 -0.12 -24.15 -14.69
CA MET A 1 -0.34 -23.89 -13.24
C MET A 1 0.59 -22.77 -12.81
N SER A 2 0.03 -21.59 -12.54
CA SER A 2 0.82 -20.35 -12.45
C SER A 2 1.57 -20.26 -11.11
N LYS A 3 2.90 -20.43 -11.12
CA LYS A 3 3.78 -19.92 -10.06
C LYS A 3 3.63 -18.39 -10.03
N LYS A 4 2.79 -17.82 -9.16
CA LYS A 4 2.72 -16.36 -8.97
C LYS A 4 2.59 -16.06 -7.48
N SER A 5 3.72 -16.03 -6.79
CA SER A 5 3.85 -15.24 -5.58
C SER A 5 3.46 -13.79 -5.91
N ASN A 6 2.66 -13.15 -5.05
CA ASN A 6 2.24 -11.76 -5.27
C ASN A 6 3.39 -10.75 -5.07
N VAL A 7 4.47 -11.15 -4.38
CA VAL A 7 5.66 -10.33 -4.13
C VAL A 7 6.90 -11.23 -4.14
N GLU A 8 7.92 -10.86 -4.91
CA GLU A 8 9.24 -11.49 -4.94
C GLU A 8 10.33 -10.41 -4.82
N VAL A 9 11.37 -10.69 -4.03
CA VAL A 9 12.54 -9.82 -3.89
C VAL A 9 13.81 -10.66 -3.86
N ALA A 10 14.65 -10.50 -4.88
CA ALA A 10 16.01 -11.02 -4.87
C ALA A 10 16.92 -10.16 -3.97
N ILE A 11 17.87 -10.81 -3.31
CA ILE A 11 18.90 -10.13 -2.51
C ILE A 11 20.05 -9.76 -3.44
N ASP A 12 20.17 -8.47 -3.73
CA ASP A 12 21.28 -7.95 -4.54
C ASP A 12 22.54 -7.78 -3.66
N ALA A 13 23.70 -7.54 -4.30
CA ALA A 13 24.96 -7.18 -3.65
C ALA A 13 24.88 -5.90 -2.76
N LYS A 14 23.76 -5.16 -2.82
CA LYS A 14 23.47 -3.97 -2.01
C LYS A 14 22.99 -4.29 -0.58
N GLY A 15 22.99 -5.57 -0.18
CA GLY A 15 22.78 -6.04 1.18
C GLY A 15 21.35 -6.46 1.53
N ILE A 16 21.23 -7.33 2.54
CA ILE A 16 19.98 -7.99 2.97
C ILE A 16 18.96 -6.99 3.52
N GLU A 17 19.38 -6.02 4.34
CA GLU A 17 18.47 -5.04 4.93
C GLU A 17 17.71 -4.23 3.88
N ARG A 18 18.39 -3.89 2.77
CA ARG A 18 17.78 -3.16 1.66
C ARG A 18 16.72 -4.01 0.95
N ALA A 19 16.99 -5.30 0.78
CA ALA A 19 16.02 -6.26 0.25
C ALA A 19 14.78 -6.37 1.16
N LEU A 20 14.96 -6.46 2.49
CA LEU A 20 13.85 -6.52 3.45
C LEU A 20 12.98 -5.25 3.42
N ARG A 21 13.60 -4.06 3.35
CA ARG A 21 12.85 -2.79 3.22
C ARG A 21 12.06 -2.75 1.91
N LYS A 22 12.65 -3.24 0.81
CA LYS A 22 11.97 -3.33 -0.50
C LYS A 22 10.80 -4.29 -0.43
N PHE A 23 10.98 -5.47 0.17
CA PHE A 23 9.92 -6.46 0.37
C PHE A 23 8.74 -5.87 1.16
N LYS A 24 9.00 -5.21 2.28
CA LYS A 24 7.95 -4.55 3.07
C LYS A 24 7.17 -3.52 2.25
N ARG A 25 7.87 -2.66 1.50
CA ARG A 25 7.23 -1.65 0.61
C ARG A 25 6.38 -2.30 -0.47
N LEU A 26 6.83 -3.41 -1.05
CA LEU A 26 6.04 -4.15 -2.04
C LEU A 26 4.79 -4.76 -1.39
N CYS A 27 4.90 -5.41 -0.23
CA CYS A 27 3.73 -5.91 0.50
C CYS A 27 2.69 -4.83 0.82
N GLU A 28 3.14 -3.62 1.17
CA GLU A 28 2.28 -2.45 1.39
C GLU A 28 1.66 -1.93 0.07
N SER A 29 2.45 -1.82 -1.00
CA SER A 29 2.01 -1.32 -2.32
C SER A 29 1.01 -2.25 -2.99
N TYR A 30 1.26 -3.57 -2.96
CA TYR A 30 0.34 -4.58 -3.47
C TYR A 30 -0.90 -4.74 -2.58
N GLY A 31 -0.94 -4.09 -1.42
CA GLY A 31 -2.10 -4.06 -0.54
C GLY A 31 -2.33 -5.36 0.24
N VAL A 32 -1.35 -6.26 0.30
CA VAL A 32 -1.44 -7.56 0.98
C VAL A 32 -1.86 -7.39 2.44
N ILE A 33 -1.22 -6.44 3.13
CA ILE A 33 -1.52 -6.14 4.55
C ILE A 33 -2.93 -5.55 4.71
N ARG A 34 -3.36 -4.71 3.76
CA ARG A 34 -4.70 -4.10 3.78
C ARG A 34 -5.77 -5.15 3.58
N GLU A 35 -5.59 -6.01 2.58
CA GLU A 35 -6.50 -7.11 2.30
C GLU A 35 -6.60 -8.07 3.47
N TYR A 36 -5.47 -8.42 4.09
CA TYR A 36 -5.46 -9.24 5.30
C TYR A 36 -6.32 -8.62 6.41
N ARG A 37 -6.18 -7.31 6.67
CA ARG A 37 -7.00 -6.59 7.67
C ARG A 37 -8.48 -6.54 7.29
N ASP A 38 -8.79 -6.26 6.03
CA ASP A 38 -10.17 -6.15 5.53
C ASP A 38 -10.91 -7.51 5.57
N ARG A 39 -10.16 -8.63 5.51
CA ARG A 39 -10.70 -10.00 5.56
C ARG A 39 -10.85 -10.56 6.98
N LYS A 40 -10.27 -9.92 8.00
CA LYS A 40 -10.35 -10.42 9.40
C LYS A 40 -11.77 -10.46 9.95
N GLU A 41 -12.62 -9.53 9.50
CA GLU A 41 -13.98 -9.39 9.99
C GLU A 41 -14.97 -9.26 8.85
N TYR A 42 -16.20 -9.73 9.07
CA TYR A 42 -17.27 -9.50 8.11
C TYR A 42 -17.81 -8.08 8.23
N LYS A 43 -17.52 -7.26 7.21
CA LYS A 43 -18.20 -5.98 6.99
C LYS A 43 -19.31 -6.12 5.97
N LYS A 44 -20.51 -5.62 6.30
CA LYS A 44 -21.64 -5.52 5.36
C LYS A 44 -21.22 -4.76 4.09
N PRO A 45 -21.77 -5.09 2.91
CA PRO A 45 -21.37 -4.47 1.64
C PRO A 45 -21.58 -2.96 1.61
N SER A 46 -22.60 -2.44 2.30
CA SER A 46 -22.84 -1.00 2.45
C SER A 46 -21.71 -0.30 3.20
N VAL A 47 -21.20 -0.89 4.28
CA VAL A 47 -20.08 -0.35 5.07
C VAL A 47 -18.81 -0.35 4.22
N LYS A 48 -18.52 -1.46 3.52
CA LYS A 48 -17.38 -1.55 2.58
C LYS A 48 -17.43 -0.45 1.51
N LYS A 49 -18.61 -0.17 0.94
CA LYS A 49 -18.79 0.92 -0.05
C LYS A 49 -18.52 2.30 0.57
N LYS A 50 -19.04 2.57 1.77
CA LYS A 50 -18.82 3.84 2.48
C LYS A 50 -17.33 4.07 2.79
N GLU A 51 -16.65 3.07 3.32
CA GLU A 51 -15.21 3.14 3.62
C GLU A 51 -14.37 3.34 2.35
N LYS A 52 -14.73 2.66 1.24
CA LYS A 52 -14.06 2.83 -0.04
C LYS A 52 -14.17 4.26 -0.55
N LEU A 53 -15.38 4.84 -0.54
CA LEU A 53 -15.61 6.23 -0.95
C LEU A 53 -14.84 7.22 -0.07
N ALA A 54 -14.91 7.06 1.26
CA ALA A 54 -14.16 7.90 2.19
C ALA A 54 -12.64 7.83 1.92
N SER A 55 -12.11 6.64 1.66
CA SER A 55 -10.68 6.48 1.33
C SER A 55 -10.30 7.12 0.00
N ALA A 56 -11.19 7.09 -1.00
CA ALA A 56 -10.97 7.75 -2.29
C ALA A 56 -11.00 9.28 -2.15
N SER A 57 -11.97 9.84 -1.43
CA SER A 57 -12.04 11.28 -1.15
C SER A 57 -10.81 11.77 -0.39
N LYS A 58 -10.35 11.02 0.62
CA LYS A 58 -9.10 11.34 1.35
C LYS A 58 -7.87 11.34 0.44
N ARG A 59 -7.80 10.45 -0.54
CA ARG A 59 -6.70 10.43 -1.52
C ARG A 59 -6.78 11.62 -2.49
N LYS A 60 -7.98 11.96 -2.96
CA LYS A 60 -8.21 13.11 -3.86
C LYS A 60 -7.89 14.44 -3.18
N ASN A 61 -8.27 14.59 -1.92
CA ASN A 61 -8.08 15.82 -1.15
C ASN A 61 -6.68 15.95 -0.56
N LYS A 62 -5.79 14.97 -0.77
CA LYS A 62 -4.42 15.06 -0.31
C LYS A 62 -3.70 16.09 -1.18
N PRO A 63 -3.28 17.25 -0.64
CA PRO A 63 -2.56 18.23 -1.43
C PRO A 63 -1.26 17.59 -1.93
N GLU A 64 -0.88 17.93 -3.17
CA GLU A 64 0.47 17.71 -3.68
C GLU A 64 1.45 18.18 -2.62
N LYS A 65 2.37 17.31 -2.19
CA LYS A 65 3.47 17.74 -1.33
C LYS A 65 4.45 18.53 -2.18
N THR A 66 4.04 19.70 -2.63
CA THR A 66 4.96 20.69 -3.16
C THR A 66 5.91 21.01 -2.00
N PHE A 67 7.21 20.77 -2.19
CA PHE A 67 8.21 21.44 -1.38
C PHE A 67 7.87 22.92 -1.55
N LYS A 68 7.23 23.56 -0.57
CA LYS A 68 7.05 25.01 -0.61
C LYS A 68 8.46 25.56 -0.45
N ALA A 69 9.19 25.58 -1.56
CA ALA A 69 10.42 26.31 -1.72
C ALA A 69 10.02 27.75 -1.46
N PHE A 70 10.51 28.28 -0.34
CA PHE A 70 10.96 29.66 -0.21
C PHE A 70 10.36 30.58 -1.28
N LYS A 71 9.20 31.17 -1.00
CA LYS A 71 8.66 32.26 -1.81
C LYS A 71 8.42 33.41 -0.84
N ASP A 72 9.41 34.30 -0.85
CA ASP A 72 9.57 35.63 -0.24
C ASP A 72 9.02 35.86 1.18
#